data_AF-A0A223VKZ0-F1
#
_entry.id   AF-A0A223VKZ0-F1
#
_cell.length_a   1.000
_cell.length_b   1.000
_cell.length_c   1.000
_cell.angle_alpha   90.00
_cell.angle_beta   90.00
_cell.angle_gamma   90.00
#
_symmetry.space_group_name_H-M   'P 1'
#
loop_
_entity.id
_entity.type
_entity.pdbx_description
1 polymer ?
#
loop_
_entity_poly.entity_id
_entity_poly.type
_entity_poly.pdbx_seq_one_letter_code
_entity_poly.pdbx_strand_id
1 'polypeptide(L)'
;MNQPSDAHRLEIAQDVLGCLIALRSESIFYERKKAQPNFEIISQWKAERNTLFDLTRSLNCNDRDTIENVIATYGPSARALFDQEGSLSS
;
A
#
# COMPACT_ATOMS: atom_id res chain seq x y z
N MET A 1 9.49 -26.32 5.70
CA MET A 1 9.03 -25.10 5.02
C MET A 1 10.27 -24.39 4.46
N ASN A 2 10.44 -24.35 3.14
CA ASN A 2 11.47 -23.51 2.54
C ASN A 2 11.07 -22.06 2.77
N GLN A 3 11.94 -21.25 3.37
CA GLN A 3 11.70 -19.82 3.44
C GLN A 3 11.57 -19.27 2.01
N PRO A 4 10.65 -18.33 1.76
CA PRO A 4 10.57 -17.66 0.48
C PRO A 4 11.91 -16.99 0.14
N SER A 5 12.28 -17.01 -1.14
CA SER A 5 13.51 -16.35 -1.60
C SER A 5 13.42 -14.84 -1.37
N ASP A 6 14.56 -14.17 -1.27
CA ASP A 6 14.61 -12.71 -1.10
C ASP A 6 13.90 -11.98 -2.25
N ALA A 7 13.91 -12.55 -3.46
CA ALA A 7 13.12 -12.08 -4.60
C ALA A 7 11.61 -12.16 -4.34
N HIS A 8 11.11 -13.29 -3.80
CA HIS A 8 9.69 -13.42 -3.48
C HIS A 8 9.26 -12.49 -2.35
N ARG A 9 10.13 -12.28 -1.35
CA ARG A 9 9.92 -11.30 -0.29
C ARG A 9 9.82 -9.88 -0.85
N LEU A 10 10.70 -9.53 -1.79
CA LEU A 10 10.65 -8.23 -2.47
C LEU A 10 9.32 -8.04 -3.23
N GLU A 11 8.87 -9.05 -3.98
CA GLU A 11 7.58 -9.03 -4.69
C GLU A 11 6.42 -8.77 -3.74
N ILE A 12 6.36 -9.48 -2.60
CA ILE A 12 5.31 -9.26 -1.59
C ILE A 12 5.35 -7.81 -1.07
N ALA A 13 6.54 -7.24 -0.84
CA ALA A 13 6.66 -5.87 -0.33
C ALA A 13 6.18 -4.86 -1.37
N GLN A 14 6.51 -5.08 -2.65
CA GLN A 14 6.04 -4.25 -3.76
C GLN A 14 4.52 -4.35 -3.93
N ASP A 15 3.94 -5.54 -3.84
CA ASP A 15 2.49 -5.75 -3.94
C ASP A 15 1.74 -5.04 -2.79
N VAL A 16 2.21 -5.21 -1.55
CA VAL A 16 1.64 -4.56 -0.37
C VAL A 16 1.61 -3.04 -0.54
N LEU A 17 2.74 -2.44 -0.93
CA LEU A 17 2.82 -1.00 -1.16
C LEU A 17 1.94 -0.57 -2.35
N GLY A 18 1.92 -1.36 -3.42
CA GLY A 18 1.11 -1.13 -4.61
C GLY A 18 -0.38 -1.05 -4.32
N CYS A 19 -0.90 -1.98 -3.50
CA CYS A 19 -2.31 -1.97 -3.08
C CYS A 19 -2.67 -0.70 -2.30
N LEU A 20 -1.83 -0.27 -1.37
CA LEU A 20 -2.08 0.93 -0.57
C LEU A 20 -2.00 2.21 -1.41
N ILE A 21 -1.09 2.27 -2.38
CA ILE A 21 -0.99 3.37 -3.35
C ILE A 21 -2.26 3.48 -4.20
N ALA A 22 -2.76 2.34 -4.69
CA ALA A 22 -3.97 2.27 -5.48
C ALA A 22 -5.18 2.79 -4.68
N LEU A 23 -5.36 2.27 -3.45
CA LEU A 23 -6.42 2.73 -2.55
C LEU A 23 -6.39 4.23 -2.33
N ARG A 24 -5.23 4.81 -2.02
CA ARG A 24 -5.12 6.26 -1.79
C ARG A 24 -5.42 7.06 -3.04
N SER A 25 -5.02 6.57 -4.21
CA SER A 25 -5.33 7.21 -5.48
C SER A 25 -6.83 7.22 -5.75
N GLU A 26 -7.50 6.10 -5.51
CA GLU A 26 -8.95 5.96 -5.61
C GLU A 26 -9.70 6.83 -4.60
N SER A 27 -9.28 6.81 -3.34
CA SER A 27 -9.86 7.64 -2.27
C SER A 27 -9.78 9.14 -2.61
N ILE A 28 -8.62 9.60 -3.10
CA ILE A 28 -8.44 10.98 -3.56
C ILE A 28 -9.37 11.28 -4.75
N PHE A 29 -9.50 10.35 -5.70
CA PHE A 29 -10.35 10.54 -6.87
C PHE A 29 -11.83 10.68 -6.50
N TYR A 30 -12.34 9.81 -5.63
CA TYR A 30 -13.75 9.88 -5.20
C TYR A 30 -14.04 11.07 -4.30
N GLU A 31 -13.14 11.42 -3.38
CA GLU A 31 -13.32 12.60 -2.52
C GLU A 31 -13.42 13.89 -3.33
N ARG A 32 -12.59 14.02 -4.37
CA ARG A 32 -12.64 15.16 -5.31
C ARG A 32 -13.96 15.31 -6.06
N LYS A 33 -14.74 14.23 -6.18
CA LYS A 33 -16.04 14.23 -6.86
C LYS A 33 -17.22 14.59 -5.95
N LYS A 34 -17.02 14.69 -4.63
CA LYS A 34 -18.08 15.08 -3.70
C LYS A 34 -18.51 16.53 -3.94
N ALA A 35 -19.75 16.85 -3.58
CA ALA A 35 -20.27 18.22 -3.69
C ALA A 35 -19.46 19.23 -2.85
N GLN A 36 -18.91 18.77 -1.72
CA GLN A 36 -17.97 19.53 -0.89
C GLN A 36 -16.78 18.61 -0.54
N PRO A 37 -15.72 18.61 -1.36
CA PRO A 37 -14.53 17.82 -1.10
C PRO A 37 -13.83 18.24 0.19
N ASN A 38 -13.41 17.28 1.01
CA ASN A 38 -12.53 17.55 2.13
C ASN A 38 -11.08 17.66 1.63
N PHE A 39 -10.55 18.88 1.55
CA PHE A 39 -9.19 19.12 1.05
C PHE A 39 -8.09 18.73 2.05
N GLU A 40 -8.39 18.69 3.35
CA GLU A 40 -7.45 18.25 4.37
C GLU A 40 -7.18 16.75 4.23
N ILE A 41 -8.24 15.94 4.12
CA ILE A 41 -8.09 14.48 3.94
C ILE A 41 -7.42 14.14 2.59
N ILE A 42 -7.73 14.89 1.52
CA ILE A 42 -7.04 14.74 0.23
C ILE A 42 -5.53 15.01 0.39
N SER A 43 -5.18 16.05 1.15
CA SER A 43 -3.77 16.42 1.36
C SER A 43 -3.04 15.36 2.18
N GLN A 44 -3.68 14.84 3.22
CA GLN A 44 -3.17 13.72 4.01
C GLN A 44 -2.94 12.49 3.12
N TRP A 45 -3.94 12.05 2.35
CA TRP A 45 -3.79 10.88 1.48
C TRP A 45 -2.74 11.05 0.39
N LYS A 46 -2.54 12.28 -0.11
CA LYS A 46 -1.43 12.55 -1.04
C LYS A 46 -0.07 12.36 -0.37
N ALA A 47 0.10 12.85 0.86
CA ALA A 47 1.35 12.69 1.60
C ALA A 47 1.62 11.21 1.90
N GLU A 48 0.60 10.48 2.35
CA GLU A 48 0.69 9.02 2.58
C GLU A 48 1.07 8.29 1.28
N ARG A 49 0.38 8.55 0.17
CA ARG A 49 0.68 7.93 -1.13
C ARG A 49 2.10 8.24 -1.62
N ASN A 50 2.56 9.48 -1.46
CA ASN A 50 3.91 9.86 -1.86
C ASN A 50 4.97 9.12 -1.03
N THR A 51 4.75 9.00 0.28
CA THR A 51 5.61 8.20 1.16
C THR A 51 5.70 6.75 0.69
N LEU A 52 4.55 6.15 0.32
CA LEU A 52 4.53 4.78 -0.21
C LEU A 52 5.28 4.66 -1.55
N PHE A 53 5.15 5.63 -2.45
CA PHE A 53 5.92 5.65 -3.70
C PHE A 53 7.43 5.72 -3.46
N ASP A 54 7.85 6.55 -2.51
CA ASP A 54 9.27 6.70 -2.18
C ASP A 54 9.82 5.42 -1.55
N LEU A 55 9.04 4.75 -0.70
CA LEU A 55 9.37 3.42 -0.18
C LEU A 55 9.52 2.40 -1.31
N THR A 56 8.57 2.31 -2.25
CA THR A 56 8.68 1.38 -3.40
C THR A 56 9.95 1.62 -4.21
N ARG A 57 10.35 2.89 -4.43
CA ARG A 57 11.57 3.24 -5.16
C ARG A 57 12.85 2.90 -4.39
N SER A 58 12.78 2.89 -3.06
CA SER A 58 13.92 2.57 -2.19
C SER A 58 14.14 1.08 -1.98
N LEU A 59 13.14 0.23 -2.27
CA LEU A 59 13.25 -1.21 -2.09
C LEU A 59 14.38 -1.80 -2.96
N ASN A 60 15.27 -2.55 -2.32
CA ASN A 60 16.40 -3.22 -2.94
C ASN A 60 16.37 -4.71 -2.60
N CYS A 61 16.56 -5.59 -3.58
CA CYS A 61 16.54 -7.04 -3.38
C CYS A 61 17.60 -7.55 -2.39
N ASN A 62 18.67 -6.78 -2.16
CA ASN A 62 19.72 -7.12 -1.20
C ASN A 62 19.44 -6.58 0.21
N ASP A 63 18.41 -5.75 0.41
CA ASP A 63 18.07 -5.16 1.69
C ASP A 63 16.85 -5.88 2.30
N ARG A 64 17.12 -7.07 2.82
CA ARG A 64 16.09 -7.92 3.42
C ARG A 64 15.42 -7.27 4.62
N ASP A 65 16.17 -6.57 5.46
CA ASP A 65 15.62 -5.95 6.67
C ASP A 65 14.57 -4.89 6.33
N THR A 66 14.84 -4.06 5.32
CA THR A 66 13.86 -3.08 4.84
C THR A 66 12.63 -3.76 4.22
N ILE A 67 12.82 -4.83 3.43
CA ILE A 67 11.72 -5.61 2.85
C ILE A 67 10.84 -6.22 3.94
N GLU A 68 11.43 -6.85 4.95
CA GLU A 68 10.70 -7.43 6.08
C GLU A 68 9.94 -6.37 6.88
N ASN A 69 10.57 -5.23 7.13
CA ASN A 69 9.95 -4.12 7.85
C ASN A 69 8.74 -3.54 7.10
N VAL A 70 8.84 -3.39 5.76
CA VAL A 70 7.71 -2.95 4.93
C VAL A 70 6.55 -3.93 5.03
N ILE A 71 6.81 -5.23 4.92
CA ILE A 71 5.76 -6.25 4.99
C ILE A 71 5.13 -6.31 6.37
N ALA A 72 5.92 -6.22 7.44
CA ALA A 72 5.41 -6.19 8.81
C ALA A 72 4.55 -4.95 9.07
N THR A 73 4.98 -3.79 8.58
CA THR A 73 4.31 -2.50 8.81
C THR A 73 3.02 -2.37 8.01
N TYR A 74 3.05 -2.73 6.72
CA TYR A 74 1.98 -2.43 5.77
C TYR A 74 1.16 -3.65 5.35
N GLY A 75 1.70 -4.86 5.53
CA GLY A 75 1.03 -6.11 5.17
C GLY A 75 -0.35 -6.29 5.82
N PRO A 76 -0.52 -6.03 7.14
CA PRO A 76 -1.83 -6.12 7.77
C PRO A 76 -2.87 -5.17 7.16
N SER A 77 -2.47 -3.94 6.80
CA SER A 77 -3.35 -2.96 6.18
C SER A 77 -3.73 -3.38 4.76
N ALA A 78 -2.78 -3.84 3.95
CA ALA A 78 -3.08 -4.35 2.61
C ALA A 78 -4.02 -5.57 2.67
N ARG A 79 -3.81 -6.48 3.63
CA ARG A 79 -4.67 -7.65 3.82
C ARG A 79 -6.10 -7.27 4.18
N ALA A 80 -6.27 -6.32 5.10
CA ALA A 80 -7.59 -5.85 5.49
C ALA A 80 -8.40 -5.27 4.31
N LEU A 81 -7.74 -4.71 3.29
CA LEU A 81 -8.42 -4.23 2.08
C LEU A 81 -8.96 -5.37 1.23
N PHE A 82 -8.17 -6.43 1.04
CA PHE A 82 -8.62 -7.61 0.30
C PHE A 82 -9.78 -8.31 0.99
N ASP A 83 -9.75 -8.40 2.33
CA ASP A 83 -10.83 -9.00 3.09
C ASP A 83 -12.12 -8.15 3.04
N GLN A 84 -12.01 -6.82 2.89
CA GLN A 84 -13.15 -5.91 2.71
C GLN A 84 -13.76 -5.99 1.29
N GLU A 85 -12.93 -6.02 0.24
CA GLU A 85 -13.39 -6.16 -1.16
C GLU A 85 -14.07 -7.52 -1.41
N GLY A 86 -13.56 -8.60 -0.82
CA GLY A 86 -14.18 -9.92 -0.89
C GLY A 86 -15.56 -9.97 -0.20
N SER A 87 -15.78 -9.14 0.82
CA SER A 87 -17.06 -9.05 1.52
C SER A 87 -18.11 -8.21 0.79
N LEU A 88 -17.72 -7.31 -0.12
CA LEU A 88 -18.64 -6.51 -0.93
C LEU A 88 -19.13 -7.24 -2.20
N SER A 89 -18.50 -8.37 -2.54
CA SER A 89 -18.84 -9.21 -3.69
C SER A 89 -19.66 -10.47 -3.35
N SER A 90 -20.18 -10.58 -2.11
CA SER A 90 -21.02 -11.70 -1.64
C SER A 90 -22.49 -11.33 -1.47
#